data_AF-A0A1Q8BL71-F1
#
_entry.id   AF-A0A1Q8BL71-F1
#
_cell.length_a   1.000
_cell.length_b   1.000
_cell.length_c   1.000
_cell.angle_alpha   90.00
_cell.angle_beta   90.00
_cell.angle_gamma   90.00
#
_symmetry.space_group_name_H-M   'P 1'
#
loop_
_entity.id
_entity.type
_entity.pdbx_description
1 polymer ?
#
loop_
_entity_poly.entity_id
_entity_poly.type
_entity_poly.pdbx_seq_one_letter_code
_entity_poly.pdbx_strand_id
1 'polypeptide(L)'
;MSATAIRAFIQAAGDYYLTPLSQVGEVASQMPAWIEAGVAKGEDLSKVLVCDEEETHEMARGYEVKRFCTHEEQTWEERVLIVRSFAFAEAQQHYLEKRLTKARAALVALTPPIGQGKRQIKDEETLVARAEAILEKHEVMGLLTYRYVRESRQEEKLVGSGRGGPNRPRQMIEHVRYQITEVQRNAVAIAKHVATLGWRAYGTNAPQTRLSFENAVLEYRNEFRIERVFGRFKGEQLAIAPLFVKRDDQVVGLTRLLSLAVRVLILMEFVVRRALAEQQRVLAGLYLDSSRKTTAKPTAERLLRVFSHIKLVTLSLPDKVVYQVTNFSPVHQEIIDVLGLPPDLYTSLNQTLSRVSQASMSA
;
A
#
# COMPACT_ATOMS: atom_id res chain seq x y z
N MET A 1 -5.99 13.28 -3.63
CA MET A 1 -5.69 13.53 -5.06
C MET A 1 -6.78 13.06 -6.01
N SER A 2 -7.59 12.03 -5.68
CA SER A 2 -8.62 11.49 -6.59
C SER A 2 -9.87 12.36 -6.78
N ALA A 3 -10.10 13.36 -5.92
CA ALA A 3 -11.27 14.25 -6.02
C ALA A 3 -11.28 15.01 -7.36
N THR A 4 -12.46 15.10 -7.97
CA THR A 4 -12.62 15.75 -9.28
C THR A 4 -12.18 17.22 -9.26
N ALA A 5 -12.46 17.96 -8.17
CA ALA A 5 -12.02 19.35 -8.01
C ALA A 5 -10.49 19.52 -8.06
N ILE A 6 -9.74 18.62 -7.42
CA ILE A 6 -8.27 18.66 -7.42
C ILE A 6 -7.74 18.36 -8.83
N ARG A 7 -8.32 17.38 -9.52
CA ARG A 7 -7.93 17.03 -10.89
C ARG A 7 -8.23 18.17 -11.87
N ALA A 8 -9.39 18.83 -11.73
CA ALA A 8 -9.75 20.00 -12.51
C ALA A 8 -8.74 21.15 -12.31
N PHE A 9 -8.37 21.44 -11.06
CA PHE A 9 -7.35 22.44 -10.76
C PHE A 9 -5.99 22.13 -11.44
N ILE A 10 -5.52 20.88 -11.36
CA ILE A 10 -4.25 20.47 -11.99
C ILE A 10 -4.34 20.59 -13.53
N GLN A 11 -5.45 20.14 -14.12
CA GLN A 11 -5.71 20.28 -15.55
C GLN A 11 -5.70 21.75 -15.99
N ALA A 12 -6.37 22.62 -15.23
CA ALA A 12 -6.43 24.06 -15.52
C ALA A 12 -5.04 24.73 -15.47
N ALA A 13 -4.14 24.23 -14.60
CA ALA A 13 -2.76 24.68 -14.53
C ALA A 13 -1.88 24.19 -15.69
N GLY A 14 -2.40 23.32 -16.57
CA GLY A 14 -1.64 22.70 -17.65
C GLY A 14 -0.71 21.56 -17.18
N ASP A 15 -0.90 21.10 -15.94
CA ASP A 15 -0.11 20.05 -15.32
C ASP A 15 -0.75 18.67 -15.50
N TYR A 16 0.01 17.63 -15.16
CA TYR A 16 -0.43 16.25 -15.27
C TYR A 16 -0.63 15.58 -13.92
N TYR A 17 -1.63 14.71 -13.82
CA TYR A 17 -1.88 13.89 -12.64
C TYR A 17 -1.93 12.40 -12.98
N LEU A 18 -1.69 11.58 -11.96
CA LEU A 18 -1.94 10.15 -11.96
C LEU A 18 -2.45 9.79 -10.56
N THR A 19 -3.64 9.18 -10.47
CA THR A 19 -4.28 8.94 -9.17
C THR A 19 -5.17 7.71 -9.20
N PRO A 20 -5.29 6.94 -8.10
CA PRO A 20 -6.23 5.83 -8.05
C PRO A 20 -7.65 6.38 -8.01
N LEU A 21 -8.54 5.80 -8.78
CA LEU A 21 -9.95 6.16 -8.75
C LEU A 21 -10.63 5.40 -7.61
N SER A 22 -11.16 6.14 -6.64
CA SER A 22 -11.95 5.58 -5.56
C SER A 22 -13.22 4.94 -6.14
N GLN A 23 -13.59 3.76 -5.66
CA GLN A 23 -14.81 3.05 -6.06
C GLN A 23 -16.06 3.69 -5.44
N VAL A 24 -16.35 4.94 -5.80
CA VAL A 24 -17.50 5.72 -5.34
C VAL A 24 -18.13 6.44 -6.53
N GLY A 25 -19.41 6.78 -6.41
CA GLY A 25 -20.16 7.48 -7.45
C GLY A 25 -20.11 6.76 -8.81
N GLU A 26 -19.83 7.50 -9.88
CA GLU A 26 -19.79 7.00 -11.25
C GLU A 26 -18.74 5.90 -11.47
N VAL A 27 -17.60 5.95 -10.76
CA VAL A 27 -16.57 4.91 -10.86
C VAL A 27 -17.10 3.58 -10.32
N ALA A 28 -17.89 3.61 -9.24
CA ALA A 28 -18.47 2.40 -8.66
C ALA A 28 -19.47 1.72 -9.63
N SER A 29 -20.24 2.51 -10.38
CA SER A 29 -21.19 1.96 -11.37
C SER A 29 -20.50 1.47 -12.65
N GLN A 30 -19.40 2.10 -13.06
CA GLN A 30 -18.65 1.74 -14.28
C GLN A 30 -17.68 0.56 -14.06
N MET A 31 -17.14 0.40 -12.85
CA MET A 31 -16.10 -0.60 -12.55
C MET A 31 -16.51 -2.04 -12.94
N PRO A 32 -17.74 -2.54 -12.67
CA PRO A 32 -18.13 -3.89 -13.08
C PRO A 32 -18.01 -4.12 -14.59
N ALA A 33 -18.50 -3.17 -15.40
CA ALA A 33 -18.42 -3.26 -16.86
C ALA A 33 -16.96 -3.20 -17.36
N TRP A 34 -16.12 -2.37 -16.73
CA TRP A 34 -14.70 -2.34 -17.05
C TRP A 34 -13.97 -3.64 -16.68
N ILE A 35 -14.32 -4.26 -15.57
CA ILE A 35 -13.75 -5.56 -15.19
C ILE A 35 -14.18 -6.62 -16.19
N GLU A 36 -15.47 -6.67 -16.54
CA GLU A 36 -16.00 -7.64 -17.50
C GLU A 36 -15.31 -7.51 -18.87
N ALA A 37 -15.17 -6.29 -19.39
CA ALA A 37 -14.44 -6.03 -20.63
C ALA A 37 -12.95 -6.42 -20.52
N GLY A 38 -12.32 -6.20 -19.37
CA GLY A 38 -10.95 -6.62 -19.11
C GLY A 38 -10.77 -8.14 -19.09
N VAL A 39 -11.71 -8.85 -18.47
CA VAL A 39 -11.74 -10.32 -18.44
C VAL A 39 -11.97 -10.89 -19.84
N ALA A 40 -12.88 -10.30 -20.61
CA ALA A 40 -13.18 -10.72 -21.98
C ALA A 40 -11.98 -10.58 -22.93
N LYS A 41 -11.12 -9.58 -22.72
CA LYS A 41 -9.90 -9.35 -23.51
C LYS A 41 -8.81 -10.40 -23.28
N GLY A 42 -8.81 -11.12 -22.16
CA GLY A 42 -7.86 -12.22 -21.91
C GLY A 42 -6.39 -11.85 -22.11
N GLU A 43 -5.78 -12.40 -23.17
CA GLU A 43 -4.36 -12.19 -23.51
C GLU A 43 -4.07 -10.90 -24.29
N ASP A 44 -5.10 -10.25 -24.84
CA ASP A 44 -4.96 -9.00 -25.61
C ASP A 44 -4.69 -7.77 -24.72
N LEU A 45 -4.59 -7.98 -23.40
CA LEU A 45 -4.28 -6.93 -22.45
C LEU A 45 -2.82 -6.48 -22.55
N SER A 46 -2.59 -5.18 -22.39
CA SER A 46 -1.26 -4.60 -22.26
C SER A 46 -0.59 -5.15 -20.99
N LYS A 47 0.63 -5.66 -21.16
CA LYS A 47 1.44 -6.23 -20.08
C LYS A 47 2.25 -5.12 -19.42
N VAL A 48 2.49 -5.27 -18.12
CA VAL A 48 3.38 -4.42 -17.33
C VAL A 48 4.49 -5.31 -16.80
N LEU A 49 5.71 -5.09 -17.27
CA LEU A 49 6.89 -5.87 -16.92
C LEU A 49 7.72 -5.12 -15.89
N VAL A 50 8.33 -5.88 -14.99
CA VAL A 50 9.32 -5.37 -14.03
C VAL A 50 10.60 -6.16 -14.22
N CYS A 51 11.71 -5.44 -14.36
CA CYS A 51 13.05 -6.03 -14.37
C CYS A 51 13.62 -5.96 -12.96
N ASP A 52 13.79 -7.12 -12.32
CA ASP A 52 14.65 -7.26 -11.16
C ASP A 52 16.09 -7.59 -11.62
N GLU A 53 17.05 -7.65 -10.68
CA GLU A 53 18.50 -7.72 -10.96
C GLU A 53 18.91 -8.88 -11.90
N GLU A 54 18.09 -9.93 -12.05
CA GLU A 54 18.38 -11.08 -12.93
C GLU A 54 17.17 -11.59 -13.77
N GLU A 55 15.94 -11.09 -13.56
CA GLU A 55 14.76 -11.62 -14.27
C GLU A 55 13.69 -10.55 -14.54
N THR A 56 13.11 -10.61 -15.75
CA THR A 56 11.95 -9.80 -16.13
C THR A 56 10.69 -10.61 -15.91
N HIS A 57 9.82 -10.14 -15.02
CA HIS A 57 8.55 -10.81 -14.74
C HIS A 57 7.36 -9.90 -15.03
N GLU A 58 6.26 -10.52 -15.42
CA GLU A 58 4.99 -9.84 -15.64
C GLU A 58 4.28 -9.60 -14.31
N MET A 59 4.00 -8.34 -14.01
CA MET A 59 3.44 -7.93 -12.73
C MET A 59 1.94 -7.67 -12.80
N ALA A 60 1.49 -7.12 -13.93
CA ALA A 60 0.10 -6.72 -14.12
C ALA A 60 -0.27 -6.74 -15.60
N ARG A 61 -1.57 -6.86 -15.86
CA ARG A 61 -2.19 -6.68 -17.18
C ARG A 61 -3.26 -5.62 -17.11
N GLY A 62 -3.56 -4.99 -18.23
CA GLY A 62 -4.72 -4.13 -18.30
C GLY A 62 -4.90 -3.45 -19.63
N TYR A 63 -5.75 -2.44 -19.63
CA TYR A 63 -6.08 -1.68 -20.82
C TYR A 63 -6.53 -0.27 -20.45
N GLU A 64 -6.69 0.58 -21.46
CA GLU A 64 -7.12 1.95 -21.28
C GLU A 64 -8.50 2.17 -21.87
N VAL A 65 -9.27 3.03 -21.20
CA VAL A 65 -10.46 3.67 -21.77
C VAL A 65 -10.34 5.18 -21.60
N LYS A 66 -11.09 5.91 -22.41
CA LYS A 66 -11.18 7.37 -22.31
C LYS A 66 -12.55 7.73 -21.76
N ARG A 67 -12.61 8.77 -20.94
CA ARG A 67 -13.86 9.40 -20.51
C ARG A 67 -13.71 10.90 -20.47
N PHE A 68 -14.83 11.60 -20.54
CA PHE A 68 -14.85 13.04 -20.30
C PHE A 68 -15.21 13.32 -18.85
N CYS A 69 -14.39 14.14 -18.19
CA CYS A 69 -14.65 14.65 -16.87
C CYS A 69 -15.11 16.10 -16.99
N THR A 70 -16.10 16.49 -16.18
CA THR A 70 -16.56 17.88 -16.10
C THR A 70 -16.57 18.33 -14.65
N HIS A 71 -16.07 19.54 -14.41
CA HIS A 71 -16.14 20.21 -13.12
C HIS A 71 -16.31 21.71 -13.34
N GLU A 72 -17.36 22.29 -12.75
CA GLU A 72 -17.76 23.67 -13.02
C GLU A 72 -17.92 23.90 -14.54
N GLU A 73 -17.14 24.80 -15.13
CA GLU A 73 -17.18 25.12 -16.56
C GLU A 73 -16.08 24.40 -17.37
N GLN A 74 -15.29 23.53 -16.73
CA GLN A 74 -14.17 22.85 -17.37
C GLN A 74 -14.54 21.42 -17.74
N THR A 75 -14.26 21.04 -18.98
CA THR A 75 -14.35 19.66 -19.46
C THR A 75 -13.01 19.22 -20.02
N TRP A 76 -12.56 18.02 -19.66
CA TRP A 76 -11.33 17.44 -20.19
C TRP A 76 -11.46 15.95 -20.43
N GLU A 77 -10.65 15.43 -21.36
CA GLU A 77 -10.52 13.99 -21.59
C GLU A 77 -9.56 13.40 -20.55
N GLU A 78 -10.03 12.40 -19.81
CA GLU A 78 -9.25 11.60 -18.89
C GLU A 78 -9.04 10.20 -19.45
N ARG A 79 -7.79 9.74 -19.43
CA ARG A 79 -7.45 8.33 -19.62
C ARG A 79 -7.67 7.59 -18.31
N VAL A 80 -8.43 6.51 -18.37
CA VAL A 80 -8.65 5.59 -17.27
C VAL A 80 -7.92 4.30 -17.57
N LEU A 81 -6.95 3.97 -16.73
CA LEU A 81 -6.13 2.77 -16.81
C LEU A 81 -6.78 1.70 -15.93
N ILE A 82 -7.29 0.63 -16.53
CA ILE A 82 -7.90 -0.49 -15.81
C ILE A 82 -6.87 -1.61 -15.74
N VAL A 83 -6.39 -1.86 -14.53
CA VAL A 83 -5.19 -2.66 -14.27
C VAL A 83 -5.54 -3.81 -13.33
N ARG A 84 -5.23 -5.03 -13.75
CA ARG A 84 -5.25 -6.23 -12.92
C ARG A 84 -3.84 -6.53 -12.40
N SER A 85 -3.62 -6.31 -11.11
CA SER A 85 -2.38 -6.67 -10.44
C SER A 85 -2.42 -8.13 -9.99
N PHE A 86 -1.39 -8.92 -10.32
CA PHE A 86 -1.34 -10.33 -9.96
C PHE A 86 -1.21 -10.54 -8.44
N ALA A 87 -0.29 -9.83 -7.79
CA ALA A 87 -0.13 -9.90 -6.33
C ALA A 87 -1.44 -9.51 -5.60
N PHE A 88 -2.16 -8.51 -6.10
CA PHE A 88 -3.44 -8.12 -5.50
C PHE A 88 -4.54 -9.17 -5.76
N ALA A 89 -4.59 -9.75 -6.96
CA ALA A 89 -5.51 -10.85 -7.29
C ALA A 89 -5.27 -12.07 -6.39
N GLU A 90 -4.01 -12.48 -6.20
CA GLU A 90 -3.63 -13.60 -5.34
C GLU A 90 -4.04 -13.37 -3.88
N ALA A 91 -3.77 -12.17 -3.33
CA ALA A 91 -4.18 -11.82 -1.98
C ALA A 91 -5.71 -11.90 -1.81
N GLN A 92 -6.48 -11.40 -2.76
CA GLN A 92 -7.94 -11.49 -2.76
C GLN A 92 -8.42 -12.94 -2.91
N GLN A 93 -7.77 -13.74 -3.76
CA GLN A 93 -8.10 -15.15 -3.95
C GLN A 93 -7.86 -15.95 -2.68
N HIS A 94 -6.76 -15.73 -1.97
CA HIS A 94 -6.53 -16.33 -0.66
C HIS A 94 -7.61 -15.97 0.37
N TYR A 95 -8.09 -14.72 0.35
CA TYR A 95 -9.18 -14.31 1.21
C TYR A 95 -10.50 -15.00 0.84
N LEU A 96 -10.81 -15.08 -0.46
CA LEU A 96 -11.97 -15.82 -0.99
C LEU A 96 -11.96 -17.28 -0.54
N GLU A 97 -10.83 -17.98 -0.67
CA GLU A 97 -10.69 -19.37 -0.24
C GLU A 97 -10.94 -19.54 1.26
N LYS A 98 -10.47 -18.61 2.08
CA LYS A 98 -10.78 -18.58 3.52
C LYS A 98 -12.27 -18.40 3.77
N ARG A 99 -12.94 -17.50 3.05
CA ARG A 99 -14.41 -17.31 3.17
C ARG A 99 -15.18 -18.55 2.75
N LEU A 100 -14.86 -19.14 1.59
CA LEU A 100 -15.49 -20.38 1.10
C LEU A 100 -15.37 -21.52 2.10
N THR A 101 -14.18 -21.67 2.71
CA THR A 101 -13.93 -22.71 3.72
C THR A 101 -14.76 -22.47 4.98
N LYS A 102 -14.82 -21.22 5.47
CA LYS A 102 -15.64 -20.85 6.64
C LYS A 102 -17.14 -21.02 6.37
N ALA A 103 -17.62 -20.59 5.21
CA ALA A 103 -19.03 -20.73 4.82
C ALA A 103 -19.43 -22.20 4.70
N ARG A 104 -18.59 -23.03 4.08
CA ARG A 104 -18.82 -24.48 4.03
C ARG A 104 -18.92 -25.09 5.42
N ALA A 105 -17.99 -24.76 6.33
CA ALA A 105 -18.03 -25.25 7.70
C ALA A 105 -19.31 -24.80 8.44
N ALA A 106 -19.73 -23.55 8.25
CA ALA A 106 -20.95 -23.00 8.84
C ALA A 106 -22.22 -23.69 8.29
N LEU A 107 -22.29 -23.96 6.98
CA LEU A 107 -23.40 -24.70 6.37
C LEU A 107 -23.49 -26.12 6.91
N VAL A 108 -22.37 -26.83 7.06
CA VAL A 108 -22.36 -28.17 7.67
C VAL A 108 -22.79 -28.12 9.14
N ALA A 109 -22.34 -27.09 9.88
CA ALA A 109 -22.71 -26.90 11.28
C ALA A 109 -24.18 -26.50 11.49
N LEU A 110 -24.87 -26.02 10.44
CA LEU A 110 -26.28 -25.60 10.49
C LEU A 110 -27.21 -26.78 10.80
N THR A 111 -26.88 -27.98 10.31
CA THR A 111 -27.62 -29.22 10.55
C THR A 111 -26.73 -30.25 11.23
N PRO A 112 -26.48 -30.13 12.55
CA PRO A 112 -25.58 -31.02 13.26
C PRO A 112 -26.26 -32.38 13.52
N PRO A 113 -25.48 -33.48 13.63
CA PRO A 113 -26.02 -34.80 13.92
C PRO A 113 -26.76 -34.83 15.26
N ILE A 114 -27.71 -35.75 15.39
CA ILE A 114 -28.55 -35.88 16.60
C ILE A 114 -27.66 -36.06 17.83
N GLY A 115 -27.87 -35.23 18.84
CA GLY A 115 -27.11 -35.27 20.09
C GLY A 115 -27.65 -34.29 21.12
N GLN A 116 -27.28 -34.50 22.38
CA GLN A 116 -27.70 -33.64 23.49
C GLN A 116 -27.25 -32.19 23.25
N GLY A 117 -28.16 -31.22 23.46
CA GLY A 117 -27.90 -29.79 23.25
C GLY A 117 -27.89 -29.31 21.79
N LYS A 118 -28.07 -30.19 20.79
CA LYS A 118 -28.04 -29.83 19.36
C LYS A 118 -29.45 -29.62 18.80
N ARG A 119 -29.82 -28.37 18.55
CA ARG A 119 -31.15 -28.00 18.02
C ARG A 119 -31.27 -28.36 16.53
N GLN A 120 -32.27 -29.18 16.21
CA GLN A 120 -32.58 -29.60 14.84
C GLN A 120 -33.52 -28.60 14.15
N ILE A 121 -33.34 -28.41 12.85
CA ILE A 121 -34.23 -27.58 12.03
C ILE A 121 -35.33 -28.50 11.48
N LYS A 122 -36.60 -28.14 11.74
CA LYS A 122 -37.78 -28.96 11.41
C LYS A 122 -38.56 -28.44 10.21
N ASP A 123 -38.23 -27.23 9.76
CA ASP A 123 -38.94 -26.49 8.74
C ASP A 123 -37.98 -26.14 7.59
N GLU A 124 -38.46 -26.27 6.36
CA GLU A 124 -37.66 -26.08 5.15
C GLU A 124 -37.30 -24.61 4.95
N GLU A 125 -38.29 -23.72 5.10
CA GLU A 125 -38.10 -22.27 4.93
C GLU A 125 -37.03 -21.76 5.91
N THR A 126 -37.08 -22.22 7.16
CA THR A 126 -36.08 -21.90 8.17
C THR A 126 -34.67 -22.41 7.80
N LEU A 127 -34.55 -23.58 7.18
CA LEU A 127 -33.25 -24.09 6.72
C LEU A 127 -32.69 -23.20 5.61
N VAL A 128 -33.51 -22.94 4.57
CA VAL A 128 -33.12 -22.16 3.40
C VAL A 128 -32.71 -20.75 3.81
N ALA A 129 -33.55 -20.05 4.60
CA ALA A 129 -33.28 -18.69 5.05
C ALA A 129 -31.97 -18.60 5.86
N ARG A 130 -31.69 -19.59 6.73
CA ARG A 130 -30.44 -19.61 7.51
C ARG A 130 -29.23 -19.95 6.65
N ALA A 131 -29.37 -20.85 5.68
CA ALA A 131 -28.29 -21.19 4.75
C ALA A 131 -27.94 -19.99 3.85
N GLU A 132 -28.94 -19.29 3.33
CA GLU A 132 -28.76 -18.06 2.56
C GLU A 132 -28.10 -16.96 3.39
N ALA A 133 -28.54 -16.75 4.64
CA ALA A 133 -27.91 -15.80 5.54
C ALA A 133 -26.42 -16.12 5.82
N ILE A 134 -26.03 -17.40 5.88
CA ILE A 134 -24.62 -17.81 5.99
C ILE A 134 -23.85 -17.46 4.72
N LEU A 135 -24.42 -17.78 3.55
CA LEU A 135 -23.79 -17.52 2.26
C LEU A 135 -23.62 -16.02 2.00
N GLU A 136 -24.61 -15.20 2.37
CA GLU A 136 -24.58 -13.74 2.30
C GLU A 136 -23.56 -13.16 3.27
N LYS A 137 -23.59 -13.57 4.54
CA LYS A 137 -22.63 -13.12 5.57
C LYS A 137 -21.18 -13.37 5.18
N HIS A 138 -20.91 -14.46 4.46
CA HIS A 138 -19.58 -14.80 3.99
C HIS A 138 -19.28 -14.34 2.56
N GLU A 139 -20.20 -13.61 1.90
CA GLU A 139 -20.05 -13.09 0.53
C GLU A 139 -19.67 -14.19 -0.48
N VAL A 140 -20.36 -15.33 -0.40
CA VAL A 140 -20.12 -16.51 -1.27
C VAL A 140 -21.42 -17.03 -1.92
N MET A 141 -22.45 -16.19 -1.98
CA MET A 141 -23.68 -16.46 -2.72
C MET A 141 -23.36 -16.85 -4.16
N GLY A 142 -23.96 -17.95 -4.64
CA GLY A 142 -23.74 -18.49 -5.99
C GLY A 142 -22.41 -19.23 -6.20
N LEU A 143 -21.47 -19.16 -5.24
CA LEU A 143 -20.17 -19.87 -5.31
C LEU A 143 -20.22 -21.26 -4.66
N LEU A 144 -21.13 -21.45 -3.71
CA LEU A 144 -21.41 -22.73 -3.07
C LEU A 144 -22.85 -23.15 -3.37
N THR A 145 -23.03 -24.43 -3.64
CA THR A 145 -24.34 -25.07 -3.76
C THR A 145 -24.45 -26.14 -2.68
N TYR A 146 -25.62 -26.27 -2.05
CA TYR A 146 -25.85 -27.27 -1.03
C TYR A 146 -27.05 -28.14 -1.37
N ARG A 147 -27.02 -29.39 -0.93
CA ARG A 147 -28.13 -30.34 -1.02
C ARG A 147 -28.55 -30.74 0.38
N TYR A 148 -29.84 -30.94 0.57
CA TYR A 148 -30.40 -31.38 1.84
C TYR A 148 -31.49 -32.42 1.63
N VAL A 149 -31.77 -33.17 2.69
CA VAL A 149 -32.78 -34.22 2.72
C VAL A 149 -33.71 -34.00 3.91
N ARG A 150 -35.01 -34.23 3.69
CA ARG A 150 -36.02 -34.32 4.76
C ARG A 150 -35.98 -35.73 5.35
N GLU A 151 -35.60 -35.83 6.61
CA GLU A 151 -35.67 -37.08 7.37
C GLU A 151 -36.88 -37.04 8.30
N SER A 152 -37.74 -38.04 8.22
CA SER A 152 -38.88 -38.22 9.12
C SER A 152 -38.73 -39.50 9.92
N ARG A 153 -38.77 -39.39 11.25
CA ARG A 153 -38.84 -40.54 12.16
C ARG A 153 -40.18 -40.54 12.88
N GLN A 154 -40.87 -41.67 12.87
CA GLN A 154 -42.09 -41.84 13.64
C GLN A 154 -41.75 -42.48 15.00
N GLU A 155 -42.28 -41.91 16.07
CA GLU A 155 -42.17 -42.46 17.42
C GLU A 155 -43.57 -42.67 18.01
N GLU A 156 -43.84 -43.89 18.47
CA GLU A 156 -45.09 -44.20 19.18
C GLU A 156 -44.94 -43.80 20.66
N LYS A 157 -45.73 -42.80 21.09
CA LYS A 157 -45.79 -42.39 22.50
C LYS A 157 -47.10 -42.83 23.13
N LEU A 158 -47.02 -43.46 24.30
CA LEU A 158 -48.18 -43.79 25.11
C LEU A 158 -48.74 -42.53 25.79
N VAL A 159 -50.05 -42.30 25.70
CA VAL A 159 -50.68 -41.08 26.21
C VAL A 159 -51.00 -41.21 27.72
N GLY A 160 -50.53 -40.27 28.57
CA GLY A 160 -50.80 -40.16 30.03
C GLY A 160 -49.63 -40.49 30.99
N SER A 161 -49.82 -40.44 32.32
CA SER A 161 -48.83 -40.88 33.34
C SER A 161 -49.17 -42.26 33.92
N GLY A 162 -48.20 -43.18 34.05
CA GLY A 162 -48.39 -44.54 34.67
C GLY A 162 -47.76 -45.72 33.91
N ARG A 163 -47.59 -46.90 34.58
CA ARG A 163 -47.08 -48.17 34.01
C ARG A 163 -48.07 -48.76 32.97
N GLY A 164 -47.54 -49.34 31.89
CA GLY A 164 -48.30 -49.72 30.69
C GLY A 164 -49.34 -50.84 30.90
N GLY A 165 -50.58 -50.58 30.48
CA GLY A 165 -51.68 -51.56 30.42
C GLY A 165 -52.14 -51.83 28.98
N PRO A 166 -52.89 -52.93 28.75
CA PRO A 166 -53.14 -53.48 27.41
C PRO A 166 -54.01 -52.63 26.46
N ASN A 167 -54.76 -51.64 26.96
CA ASN A 167 -55.75 -50.89 26.16
C ASN A 167 -55.46 -49.37 26.09
N ARG A 168 -54.18 -48.99 26.11
CA ARG A 168 -53.78 -47.57 26.20
C ARG A 168 -53.68 -46.92 24.81
N PRO A 169 -54.30 -45.73 24.59
CA PRO A 169 -54.19 -45.03 23.31
C PRO A 169 -52.73 -44.64 23.04
N ARG A 170 -52.27 -44.98 21.83
CA ARG A 170 -50.95 -44.64 21.32
C ARG A 170 -51.09 -43.43 20.40
N GLN A 171 -50.22 -42.44 20.58
CA GLN A 171 -50.11 -41.30 19.68
C GLN A 171 -48.83 -41.45 18.86
N MET A 172 -48.96 -41.40 17.54
CA MET A 172 -47.82 -41.40 16.62
C MET A 172 -47.31 -39.97 16.48
N ILE A 173 -46.07 -39.70 16.88
CA ILE A 173 -45.42 -38.40 16.74
C ILE A 173 -44.42 -38.48 15.60
N GLU A 174 -44.60 -37.67 14.56
CA GLU A 174 -43.63 -37.52 13.47
C GLU A 174 -42.57 -36.48 13.84
N HIS A 175 -41.32 -36.91 13.90
CA HIS A 175 -40.15 -36.06 14.06
C HIS A 175 -39.54 -35.79 12.70
N VAL A 176 -39.77 -34.60 12.17
CA VAL A 176 -39.19 -34.12 10.92
C VAL A 176 -37.93 -33.33 11.21
N ARG A 177 -36.87 -33.57 10.42
CA ARG A 177 -35.68 -32.72 10.36
C ARG A 177 -35.16 -32.58 8.94
N TYR A 178 -34.51 -31.47 8.66
CA TYR A 178 -33.75 -31.29 7.43
C TYR A 178 -32.25 -31.38 7.72
N GLN A 179 -31.55 -32.17 6.90
CA GLN A 179 -30.12 -32.40 7.02
C GLN A 179 -29.43 -31.99 5.73
N ILE A 180 -28.45 -31.09 5.81
CA ILE A 180 -27.54 -30.81 4.70
C ILE A 180 -26.64 -32.04 4.55
N THR A 181 -26.69 -32.66 3.37
CA THR A 181 -25.92 -33.86 3.02
C THR A 181 -24.65 -33.53 2.27
N GLU A 182 -24.68 -32.46 1.48
CA GLU A 182 -23.55 -32.09 0.63
C GLU A 182 -23.45 -30.57 0.46
N VAL A 183 -22.21 -30.07 0.45
CA VAL A 183 -21.88 -28.70 0.08
C VAL A 183 -20.81 -28.76 -0.99
N GLN A 184 -21.19 -28.42 -2.22
CA GLN A 184 -20.34 -28.44 -3.39
C GLN A 184 -19.86 -27.03 -3.76
N ARG A 185 -18.65 -26.95 -4.31
CA ARG A 185 -18.10 -25.74 -4.89
C ARG A 185 -18.56 -25.62 -6.33
N ASN A 186 -19.13 -24.48 -6.72
CA ASN A 186 -19.40 -24.18 -8.12
C ASN A 186 -18.10 -23.70 -8.78
N ALA A 187 -17.33 -24.64 -9.34
CA ALA A 187 -16.01 -24.35 -9.93
C ALA A 187 -16.09 -23.29 -11.04
N VAL A 188 -17.15 -23.30 -11.85
CA VAL A 188 -17.34 -22.34 -12.94
C VAL A 188 -17.61 -20.95 -12.39
N ALA A 189 -18.51 -20.81 -11.40
CA ALA A 189 -18.79 -19.51 -10.78
C ALA A 189 -17.58 -18.96 -10.02
N ILE A 190 -16.83 -19.85 -9.33
CA ILE A 190 -15.59 -19.48 -8.64
C ILE A 190 -14.54 -18.99 -9.64
N ALA A 191 -14.32 -19.71 -10.75
CA ALA A 191 -13.37 -19.28 -11.78
C ALA A 191 -13.74 -17.92 -12.37
N LYS A 192 -15.04 -17.69 -12.66
CA LYS A 192 -15.54 -16.38 -13.11
C LYS A 192 -15.28 -15.30 -12.06
N HIS A 193 -15.57 -15.57 -10.79
CA HIS A 193 -15.32 -14.60 -9.72
C HIS A 193 -13.83 -14.30 -9.55
N VAL A 194 -12.96 -15.33 -9.59
CA VAL A 194 -11.49 -15.17 -9.53
C VAL A 194 -10.95 -14.30 -10.66
N ALA A 195 -11.51 -14.39 -11.87
CA ALA A 195 -11.14 -13.53 -12.99
C ALA A 195 -11.42 -12.03 -12.71
N THR A 196 -12.44 -11.73 -11.89
CA THR A 196 -12.79 -10.37 -11.46
C THR A 196 -11.93 -9.82 -10.31
N LEU A 197 -11.03 -10.63 -9.75
CA LEU A 197 -10.13 -10.20 -8.67
C LEU A 197 -8.90 -9.45 -9.18
N GLY A 198 -8.39 -8.55 -8.35
CA GLY A 198 -7.14 -7.83 -8.56
C GLY A 198 -7.23 -6.57 -9.43
N TRP A 199 -8.42 -6.18 -9.86
CA TRP A 199 -8.63 -5.03 -10.74
C TRP A 199 -8.71 -3.71 -9.98
N ARG A 200 -8.07 -2.68 -10.53
CA ARG A 200 -8.10 -1.28 -10.06
C ARG A 200 -8.17 -0.33 -11.24
N ALA A 201 -8.71 0.86 -11.01
CA ALA A 201 -8.77 1.93 -12.01
C ALA A 201 -7.90 3.12 -11.56
N TYR A 202 -7.13 3.67 -12.49
CA TYR A 202 -6.32 4.87 -12.29
C TYR A 202 -6.70 5.92 -13.32
N GLY A 203 -6.77 7.19 -12.92
CA GLY A 203 -7.07 8.30 -13.81
C GLY A 203 -5.82 9.14 -14.11
N THR A 204 -5.65 9.55 -15.35
CA THR A 204 -4.61 10.49 -15.79
C THR A 204 -5.07 11.36 -16.96
N ASN A 205 -4.66 12.62 -16.98
CA ASN A 205 -4.79 13.53 -18.13
C ASN A 205 -3.49 13.59 -18.98
N ALA A 206 -2.45 12.85 -18.62
CA ALA A 206 -1.20 12.85 -19.37
C ALA A 206 -1.40 12.17 -20.74
N PRO A 207 -0.86 12.72 -21.85
CA PRO A 207 -0.93 12.06 -23.13
C PRO A 207 -0.10 10.77 -23.15
N GLN A 208 -0.48 9.80 -23.98
CA GLN A 208 0.21 8.51 -24.08
C GLN A 208 1.68 8.66 -24.51
N THR A 209 2.01 9.68 -25.30
CA THR A 209 3.37 10.03 -25.70
C THR A 209 4.26 10.44 -24.53
N ARG A 210 3.67 10.97 -23.46
CA ARG A 210 4.39 11.37 -22.22
C ARG A 210 4.37 10.26 -21.18
N LEU A 211 3.24 9.57 -21.03
CA LEU A 211 3.04 8.56 -20.01
C LEU A 211 2.31 7.35 -20.63
N SER A 212 3.08 6.33 -21.01
CA SER A 212 2.56 5.06 -21.50
C SER A 212 1.78 4.31 -20.41
N PHE A 213 0.97 3.33 -20.82
CA PHE A 213 0.25 2.44 -19.90
C PHE A 213 1.19 1.84 -18.83
N GLU A 214 2.25 1.19 -19.30
CA GLU A 214 3.23 0.52 -18.45
C GLU A 214 3.93 1.50 -17.50
N ASN A 215 4.41 2.63 -18.02
CA ASN A 215 5.06 3.65 -17.20
C ASN A 215 4.11 4.24 -16.16
N ALA A 216 2.84 4.46 -16.49
CA ALA A 216 1.87 4.94 -15.51
C ALA A 216 1.73 3.94 -14.34
N VAL A 217 1.60 2.64 -14.63
CA VAL A 217 1.47 1.63 -13.57
C VAL A 217 2.74 1.55 -12.71
N LEU A 218 3.92 1.61 -13.34
CA LEU A 218 5.21 1.58 -12.63
C LEU A 218 5.45 2.84 -11.79
N GLU A 219 5.14 4.02 -12.32
CA GLU A 219 5.28 5.30 -11.60
C GLU A 219 4.33 5.38 -10.42
N TYR A 220 3.08 4.91 -10.58
CA TYR A 220 2.13 4.86 -9.46
C TYR A 220 2.62 3.93 -8.35
N ARG A 221 3.21 2.78 -8.67
CA ARG A 221 3.78 1.88 -7.66
C ARG A 221 4.95 2.52 -6.90
N ASN A 222 5.68 3.42 -7.54
CA ASN A 222 6.73 4.21 -6.90
C ASN A 222 6.18 5.33 -5.98
N GLU A 223 4.86 5.51 -5.85
CA GLU A 223 4.24 6.53 -5.00
C GLU A 223 4.56 6.36 -3.50
N PHE A 224 5.10 5.21 -3.06
CA PHE A 224 5.74 5.06 -1.73
C PHE A 224 6.76 6.18 -1.44
N ARG A 225 7.35 6.79 -2.47
CA ARG A 225 8.20 7.98 -2.33
C ARG A 225 7.51 9.13 -1.59
N ILE A 226 6.21 9.33 -1.79
CA ILE A 226 5.41 10.36 -1.10
C ILE A 226 5.24 10.01 0.38
N GLU A 227 4.90 8.75 0.70
CA GLU A 227 4.81 8.29 2.09
C GLU A 227 6.14 8.43 2.82
N ARG A 228 7.25 8.09 2.16
CA ARG A 228 8.60 8.30 2.68
C ARG A 228 8.88 9.76 2.98
N VAL A 229 8.41 10.68 2.14
CA VAL A 229 8.54 12.14 2.36
C VAL A 229 7.74 12.60 3.58
N PHE A 230 6.50 12.14 3.75
CA PHE A 230 5.74 12.41 4.97
C PHE A 230 6.37 11.76 6.21
N GLY A 231 6.98 10.58 6.05
CA GLY A 231 7.77 9.91 7.07
C GLY A 231 8.97 10.75 7.51
N ARG A 232 9.70 11.39 6.59
CA ARG A 232 10.77 12.34 6.92
C ARG A 232 10.28 13.56 7.69
N PHE A 233 9.12 14.08 7.29
CA PHE A 233 8.53 15.25 7.90
C PHE A 233 8.13 15.00 9.36
N LYS A 234 7.53 13.83 9.62
CA LYS A 234 7.11 13.39 10.95
C LYS A 234 8.24 12.73 11.76
N GLY A 235 9.28 12.25 11.10
CA GLY A 235 10.38 11.51 11.70
C GLY A 235 11.28 12.38 12.56
N GLU A 236 12.15 11.73 13.33
CA GLU A 236 13.02 12.35 14.34
C GLU A 236 13.86 13.52 13.81
N GLN A 237 14.29 13.48 12.54
CA GLN A 237 15.21 14.47 11.99
C GLN A 237 14.57 15.85 11.73
N LEU A 238 13.28 15.88 11.37
CA LEU A 238 12.56 17.15 11.13
C LEU A 238 11.46 17.41 12.15
N ALA A 239 10.98 16.34 12.81
CA ALA A 239 10.14 16.34 14.00
C ALA A 239 9.04 17.40 13.98
N ILE A 240 8.27 17.51 12.88
CA ILE A 240 7.15 18.47 12.84
C ILE A 240 6.07 18.11 13.88
N ALA A 241 6.03 16.85 14.34
CA ALA A 241 5.12 16.39 15.36
C ALA A 241 5.89 15.77 16.53
N PRO A 242 5.61 16.17 17.78
CA PRO A 242 4.67 17.22 18.19
C PRO A 242 5.19 18.64 17.91
N LEU A 243 4.30 19.52 17.45
CA LEU A 243 4.60 20.93 17.12
C LEU A 243 4.40 21.82 18.36
N PHE A 244 5.47 22.38 18.92
CA PHE A 244 5.40 23.27 20.09
C PHE A 244 5.42 24.76 19.72
N VAL A 245 4.45 25.21 18.91
CA VAL A 245 4.28 26.62 18.53
C VAL A 245 3.03 27.22 19.16
N LYS A 246 3.02 28.55 19.36
CA LYS A 246 1.96 29.25 20.11
C LYS A 246 0.98 30.03 19.24
N ARG A 247 1.38 30.38 18.01
CA ARG A 247 0.60 31.21 17.08
C ARG A 247 0.39 30.51 15.75
N ASP A 248 -0.71 30.81 15.08
CA ASP A 248 -1.07 30.19 13.79
C ASP A 248 -0.08 30.54 12.67
N ASP A 249 0.48 31.76 12.67
CA ASP A 249 1.50 32.15 11.71
C ASP A 249 2.81 31.37 11.88
N GLN A 250 3.16 30.98 13.12
CA GLN A 250 4.28 30.10 13.39
C GLN A 250 4.03 28.69 12.86
N VAL A 251 2.80 28.18 12.92
CA VAL A 251 2.43 26.88 12.32
C VAL A 251 2.69 26.91 10.83
N VAL A 252 2.20 27.93 10.12
CA VAL A 252 2.40 28.09 8.68
C VAL A 252 3.88 28.27 8.33
N GLY A 253 4.58 29.16 9.05
CA GLY A 253 5.99 29.47 8.82
C GLY A 253 6.90 28.26 9.02
N LEU A 254 6.73 27.54 10.14
CA LEU A 254 7.53 26.36 10.45
C LEU A 254 7.25 25.22 9.47
N THR A 255 5.99 25.01 9.08
CA THR A 255 5.62 24.02 8.05
C THR A 255 6.32 24.33 6.73
N ARG A 256 6.33 25.61 6.30
CA ARG A 256 7.03 26.04 5.07
C ARG A 256 8.54 25.80 5.18
N LEU A 257 9.16 26.19 6.28
CA LEU A 257 10.60 26.00 6.52
C LEU A 257 10.99 24.52 6.49
N LEU A 258 10.28 23.67 7.23
CA LEU A 258 10.55 22.23 7.24
C LEU A 258 10.32 21.61 5.86
N SER A 259 9.35 22.13 5.07
CA SER A 259 9.15 21.64 3.71
C SER A 259 10.33 21.97 2.79
N LEU A 260 11.07 23.07 3.04
CA LEU A 260 12.31 23.37 2.35
C LEU A 260 13.42 22.40 2.78
N ALA A 261 13.54 22.14 4.09
CA ALA A 261 14.51 21.18 4.61
C ALA A 261 14.33 19.78 3.99
N VAL A 262 13.08 19.29 3.88
CA VAL A 262 12.77 18.04 3.16
C VAL A 262 13.26 18.08 1.72
N ARG A 263 13.03 19.18 0.99
CA ARG A 263 13.46 19.32 -0.40
C ARG A 263 14.98 19.27 -0.52
N VAL A 264 15.72 19.87 0.41
CA VAL A 264 17.19 19.78 0.47
C VAL A 264 17.64 18.33 0.67
N LEU A 265 17.00 17.57 1.58
CA LEU A 265 17.32 16.16 1.77
C LEU A 265 17.04 15.32 0.51
N ILE A 266 15.92 15.58 -0.18
CA ILE A 266 15.58 14.90 -1.44
C ILE A 266 16.59 15.26 -2.53
N LEU A 267 16.95 16.54 -2.66
CA LEU A 267 17.91 17.03 -3.65
C LEU A 267 19.28 16.40 -3.43
N MET A 268 19.74 16.32 -2.19
CA MET A 268 20.99 15.65 -1.82
C MET A 268 21.00 14.19 -2.26
N GLU A 269 19.93 13.45 -2.00
CA GLU A 269 19.82 12.07 -2.48
C GLU A 269 19.80 11.97 -4.00
N PHE A 270 19.08 12.88 -4.66
CA PHE A 270 18.97 12.88 -6.12
C PHE A 270 20.34 13.12 -6.76
N VAL A 271 21.06 14.16 -6.33
CA VAL A 271 22.40 14.50 -6.84
C VAL A 271 23.34 13.33 -6.63
N VAL A 272 23.42 12.79 -5.40
CA VAL A 272 24.36 11.71 -5.10
C VAL A 272 24.04 10.43 -5.88
N ARG A 273 22.77 10.02 -5.91
CA ARG A 273 22.37 8.80 -6.63
C ARG A 273 22.57 8.93 -8.13
N ARG A 274 22.33 10.11 -8.69
CA ARG A 274 22.57 10.39 -10.10
C ARG A 274 24.06 10.30 -10.42
N ALA A 275 24.91 10.97 -9.65
CA ALA A 275 26.36 10.93 -9.84
C ALA A 275 26.92 9.50 -9.70
N LEU A 276 26.46 8.72 -8.72
CA LEU A 276 26.85 7.32 -8.57
C LEU A 276 26.40 6.44 -9.74
N ALA A 277 25.19 6.65 -10.26
CA ALA A 277 24.68 5.92 -11.41
C ALA A 277 25.45 6.24 -12.69
N GLU A 278 25.72 7.53 -12.94
CA GLU A 278 26.51 8.01 -14.09
C GLU A 278 27.95 7.47 -14.03
N GLN A 279 28.55 7.38 -12.84
CA GLN A 279 29.89 6.84 -12.63
C GLN A 279 29.94 5.30 -12.48
N GLN A 280 28.78 4.62 -12.44
CA GLN A 280 28.68 3.18 -12.12
C GLN A 280 29.40 2.80 -10.81
N ARG A 281 29.30 3.65 -9.78
CA ARG A 281 29.97 3.49 -8.48
C ARG A 281 29.00 3.21 -7.34
N VAL A 282 29.56 2.71 -6.24
CA VAL A 282 28.87 2.53 -4.95
C VAL A 282 29.67 3.23 -3.85
N LEU A 283 28.99 3.74 -2.82
CA LEU A 283 29.63 4.32 -1.64
C LEU A 283 29.74 3.31 -0.51
N ALA A 284 30.91 3.25 0.14
CA ALA A 284 31.17 2.49 1.36
C ALA A 284 31.19 3.43 2.59
N GLY A 285 31.31 2.87 3.81
CA GLY A 285 31.56 3.67 5.02
C GLY A 285 30.36 4.47 5.58
N LEU A 286 29.16 4.30 5.02
CA LEU A 286 27.95 5.01 5.48
C LEU A 286 27.25 4.37 6.69
N TYR A 287 27.67 3.16 7.06
CA TYR A 287 27.04 2.34 8.09
C TYR A 287 27.97 2.25 9.31
N LEU A 288 27.51 2.77 10.46
CA LEU A 288 28.29 2.77 11.70
C LEU A 288 28.60 1.35 12.21
N ASP A 289 27.72 0.39 11.90
CA ASP A 289 27.83 -1.03 12.22
C ASP A 289 28.69 -1.82 11.22
N SER A 290 28.93 -1.29 10.01
CA SER A 290 29.74 -1.98 8.99
C SER A 290 30.33 -1.03 7.96
N SER A 291 31.61 -0.68 8.12
CA SER A 291 32.34 0.20 7.18
C SER A 291 32.47 -0.38 5.77
N ARG A 292 32.36 -1.70 5.60
CA ARG A 292 32.45 -2.38 4.29
C ARG A 292 31.15 -2.40 3.51
N LYS A 293 30.01 -2.12 4.15
CA LYS A 293 28.72 -2.20 3.48
C LYS A 293 28.59 -1.06 2.47
N THR A 294 28.36 -1.44 1.21
CA THR A 294 28.26 -0.50 0.10
C THR A 294 26.80 -0.21 -0.27
N THR A 295 26.55 0.91 -0.95
CA THR A 295 25.23 1.21 -1.52
C THR A 295 25.32 2.16 -2.72
N ALA A 296 24.53 1.88 -3.76
CA ALA A 296 24.29 2.79 -4.88
C ALA A 296 23.18 3.81 -4.60
N LYS A 297 22.37 3.58 -3.55
CA LYS A 297 21.18 4.38 -3.22
C LYS A 297 21.23 4.91 -1.79
N PRO A 298 22.26 5.70 -1.43
CA PRO A 298 22.39 6.24 -0.07
C PRO A 298 21.21 7.16 0.28
N THR A 299 20.99 7.36 1.59
CA THR A 299 20.01 8.33 2.09
C THR A 299 20.69 9.58 2.60
N ALA A 300 20.04 10.74 2.48
CA ALA A 300 20.60 12.01 2.94
C ALA A 300 20.96 11.97 4.43
N GLU A 301 20.15 11.33 5.26
CA GLU A 301 20.41 11.18 6.69
C GLU A 301 21.69 10.39 6.96
N ARG A 302 21.95 9.33 6.18
CA ARG A 302 23.19 8.55 6.32
C ARG A 302 24.40 9.32 5.84
N LEU A 303 24.28 10.04 4.73
CA LEU A 303 25.33 10.91 4.22
C LEU A 303 25.70 11.94 5.29
N LEU A 304 24.71 12.65 5.85
CA LEU A 304 24.92 13.66 6.89
C LEU A 304 25.48 13.08 8.19
N ARG A 305 25.03 11.89 8.60
CA ARG A 305 25.49 11.24 9.83
C ARG A 305 26.98 10.94 9.84
N VAL A 306 27.58 10.67 8.68
CA VAL A 306 29.04 10.46 8.60
C VAL A 306 29.80 11.71 9.05
N PHE A 307 29.30 12.91 8.75
CA PHE A 307 29.92 14.18 9.13
C PHE A 307 29.71 14.56 10.60
N SER A 308 28.86 13.87 11.38
CA SER A 308 28.50 14.29 12.75
C SER A 308 29.67 14.25 13.74
N HIS A 309 30.76 13.56 13.39
CA HIS A 309 31.94 13.39 14.24
C HIS A 309 33.11 14.33 13.87
N ILE A 310 32.95 15.15 12.82
CA ILE A 310 33.92 16.18 12.47
C ILE A 310 33.84 17.31 13.49
N LYS A 311 34.99 17.73 14.02
CA LYS A 311 35.08 18.86 14.94
C LYS A 311 36.13 19.85 14.44
N LEU A 312 35.83 21.14 14.54
CA LEU A 312 36.79 22.22 14.40
C LEU A 312 37.36 22.56 15.78
N VAL A 313 38.63 22.21 16.00
CA VAL A 313 39.39 22.54 17.21
C VAL A 313 40.05 23.89 16.98
N THR A 314 39.82 24.83 17.91
CA THR A 314 40.48 26.14 17.91
C THR A 314 41.47 26.20 19.05
N LEU A 315 42.75 26.33 18.73
CA LEU A 315 43.84 26.48 19.69
C LEU A 315 44.29 27.94 19.72
N SER A 316 44.03 28.61 20.84
CA SER A 316 44.45 29.98 21.08
C SER A 316 45.82 30.00 21.77
N LEU A 317 46.87 30.33 21.03
CA LEU A 317 48.24 30.52 21.52
C LEU A 317 48.53 32.03 21.71
N PRO A 318 49.61 32.40 22.43
CA PRO A 318 49.95 33.81 22.67
C PRO A 318 50.15 34.62 21.37
N ASP A 319 50.77 34.02 20.37
CA ASP A 319 51.21 34.62 19.11
C ASP A 319 50.29 34.30 17.92
N LYS A 320 49.40 33.30 18.04
CA LYS A 320 48.57 32.81 16.93
C LYS A 320 47.31 32.07 17.38
N VAL A 321 46.35 31.95 16.48
CA VAL A 321 45.19 31.07 16.61
C VAL A 321 45.28 30.00 15.53
N VAL A 322 45.22 28.73 15.92
CA VAL A 322 45.25 27.59 15.00
C VAL A 322 43.87 26.95 14.96
N TYR A 323 43.33 26.78 13.75
CA TYR A 323 42.10 26.06 13.47
C TYR A 323 42.46 24.71 12.87
N GLN A 324 41.93 23.63 13.44
CA GLN A 324 42.17 22.28 12.97
C GLN A 324 40.89 21.45 12.94
N VAL A 325 40.56 20.93 11.77
CA VAL A 325 39.50 19.96 11.53
C VAL A 325 40.00 18.56 11.90
N THR A 326 39.23 17.86 12.70
CA THR A 326 39.51 16.50 13.17
C THR A 326 38.51 15.50 12.59
N ASN A 327 38.91 14.22 12.55
CA ASN A 327 38.09 13.09 12.06
C ASN A 327 37.65 13.21 10.59
N PHE A 328 38.35 13.99 9.77
CA PHE A 328 38.12 14.04 8.34
C PHE A 328 38.80 12.83 7.66
N SER A 329 37.99 11.91 7.17
CA SER A 329 38.38 10.67 6.49
C SER A 329 38.09 10.69 4.97
N PRO A 330 38.67 9.77 4.17
CA PRO A 330 38.43 9.69 2.73
C PRO A 330 36.95 9.53 2.33
N VAL A 331 36.14 8.89 3.18
CA VAL A 331 34.68 8.76 2.94
C VAL A 331 34.00 10.13 2.88
N HIS A 332 34.43 11.10 3.70
CA HIS A 332 33.90 12.46 3.62
C HIS A 332 34.26 13.13 2.30
N GLN A 333 35.48 12.91 1.82
CA GLN A 333 35.93 13.43 0.53
C GLN A 333 35.11 12.85 -0.63
N GLU A 334 34.85 11.54 -0.61
CA GLU A 334 33.99 10.88 -1.60
C GLU A 334 32.57 11.44 -1.58
N ILE A 335 32.00 11.69 -0.39
CA ILE A 335 30.65 12.27 -0.30
C ILE A 335 30.64 13.71 -0.83
N ILE A 336 31.65 14.53 -0.51
CA ILE A 336 31.78 15.91 -1.01
C ILE A 336 31.89 15.93 -2.54
N ASP A 337 32.71 15.05 -3.11
CA ASP A 337 32.91 14.90 -4.56
C ASP A 337 31.61 14.54 -5.28
N VAL A 338 30.93 13.49 -4.79
CA VAL A 338 29.67 13.01 -5.38
C VAL A 338 28.51 14.00 -5.16
N LEU A 339 28.60 14.90 -4.17
CA LEU A 339 27.68 16.04 -4.01
C LEU A 339 27.99 17.22 -4.95
N GLY A 340 29.13 17.21 -5.65
CA GLY A 340 29.59 18.33 -6.47
C GLY A 340 29.98 19.55 -5.65
N LEU A 341 30.43 19.36 -4.41
CA LEU A 341 30.89 20.43 -3.52
C LEU A 341 32.40 20.64 -3.65
N PRO A 342 32.94 21.82 -3.29
CA PRO A 342 34.37 22.07 -3.33
C PRO A 342 35.15 21.02 -2.52
N PRO A 343 36.22 20.42 -3.08
CA PRO A 343 36.95 19.35 -2.43
C PRO A 343 37.62 19.80 -1.14
N ASP A 344 37.91 21.09 -1.01
CA ASP A 344 38.54 21.72 0.15
C ASP A 344 37.54 22.30 1.16
N LEU A 345 36.23 22.01 1.02
CA LEU A 345 35.16 22.58 1.85
C LEU A 345 35.45 22.53 3.35
N TYR A 346 36.00 21.41 3.83
CA TYR A 346 36.40 21.26 5.24
C TYR A 346 37.87 21.58 5.47
N THR A 347 38.76 21.20 4.55
CA THR A 347 40.21 21.38 4.75
C THR A 347 40.65 22.84 4.68
N SER A 348 39.91 23.69 3.97
CA SER A 348 40.13 25.15 3.92
C SER A 348 39.95 25.83 5.26
N LEU A 349 39.23 25.19 6.20
CA LEU A 349 39.10 25.67 7.59
C LEU A 349 40.36 25.43 8.43
N ASN A 350 41.29 24.59 7.96
CA ASN A 350 42.58 24.40 8.62
C ASN A 350 43.48 25.62 8.37
N GLN A 351 43.50 26.55 9.31
CA GLN A 351 44.21 27.82 9.16
C GLN A 351 44.99 28.18 10.41
N THR A 352 46.11 28.88 10.23
CA THR A 352 46.84 29.51 11.33
C THR A 352 46.83 31.02 11.12
N LEU A 353 46.21 31.74 12.04
CA LEU A 353 46.15 33.20 12.03
C LEU A 353 47.12 33.76 13.06
N SER A 354 48.09 34.57 12.64
CA SER A 354 48.97 35.29 13.56
C SER A 354 48.20 36.38 14.29
N ARG A 355 48.37 36.48 15.61
CA ARG A 355 47.89 37.63 16.38
C ARG A 355 48.88 38.77 16.17
N VAL A 356 48.47 39.78 15.41
CA VAL A 356 49.25 41.02 15.33
C VAL A 356 49.19 41.66 16.71
N SER A 357 50.33 41.69 17.40
CA SER A 357 50.47 42.43 18.65
C SER A 357 50.25 43.91 18.35
N GLN A 358 49.22 44.53 18.95
CA GLN A 358 49.01 45.97 18.94
C GLN A 358 50.07 46.75 19.78
N ALA A 359 51.20 46.14 20.15
CA ALA A 359 52.24 46.79 20.94
C ALA A 359 53.32 47.52 20.10
N SER A 360 52.96 48.07 18.94
CA SER A 360 53.86 48.96 18.17
C SER A 360 53.11 50.09 17.44
N MET A 361 52.07 50.64 18.08
CA MET A 361 51.52 51.95 17.71
C MET A 361 51.19 52.77 18.98
N SER A 362 52.19 53.03 19.81
CA SER A 362 52.18 54.20 20.70
C SER A 362 53.58 54.47 21.25
N ALA A 363 54.11 55.62 20.82
CA ALA A 363 55.27 56.37 21.31
C ALA A 363 56.68 55.78 21.07
#